data_AF-A0A4R5U405-F1
#
_entry.id   AF-A0A4R5U405-F1
#
_cell.length_a   1.000
_cell.length_b   1.000
_cell.length_c   1.000
_cell.angle_alpha   90.00
_cell.angle_beta   90.00
_cell.angle_gamma   90.00
#
_symmetry.space_group_name_H-M   'P 1'
#
loop_
_entity.id
_entity.type
_entity.pdbx_description
1 polymer ?
#
loop_
_entity_poly.entity_id
_entity_poly.type
_entity_poly.pdbx_seq_one_letter_code
_entity_poly.pdbx_strand_id
1 'polypeptide(L)'
;MTASKSRFRMSLRSLPLSLTLALAICACQPAADKSTDIDTGGAATANATTTTPEAQPGRDPLLEGSDAIAIEHHSRPEPAGFDRRAFAGMFSGTLPCADCPGIDTRLHIADDGTFHLTEAYRDRGNAQTAGTWTVDAAGTRLLLDPDVKDAPDRHLSIVSNDELRALDPEGNAIDSTLDHLLRRD
;
A
#
# COMPACT_ATOMS: atom_id res chain seq x y z
N MET A 1 54.88 34.77 -2.50
CA MET A 1 55.28 34.22 -3.81
C MET A 1 54.12 33.38 -4.34
N THR A 2 53.29 34.00 -5.20
CA THR A 2 53.02 33.61 -6.62
C THR A 2 52.21 32.31 -6.76
N ALA A 3 50.87 32.36 -6.82
CA ALA A 3 50.03 32.70 -7.98
C ALA A 3 50.06 31.67 -9.12
N SER A 4 48.95 30.97 -9.36
CA SER A 4 48.39 30.81 -10.71
C SER A 4 46.92 30.41 -10.63
N LYS A 5 46.12 31.10 -11.44
CA LYS A 5 44.66 31.16 -11.41
C LYS A 5 44.21 30.76 -12.82
N SER A 6 43.80 29.52 -13.03
CA SER A 6 43.27 29.10 -14.34
C SER A 6 41.78 29.43 -14.41
N ARG A 7 41.47 30.59 -14.99
CA ARG A 7 40.17 30.87 -15.58
C ARG A 7 40.16 30.24 -16.98
N PHE A 8 39.12 29.50 -17.33
CA PHE A 8 38.69 29.45 -18.73
C PHE A 8 37.20 29.76 -18.82
N ARG A 9 36.92 30.74 -19.68
CA ARG A 9 35.65 31.38 -19.94
C ARG A 9 34.91 30.63 -21.05
N MET A 10 33.60 30.49 -20.87
CA MET A 10 32.56 30.96 -21.80
C MET A 10 32.50 30.38 -23.22
N SER A 11 31.43 29.63 -23.49
CA SER A 11 30.71 29.59 -24.78
C SER A 11 29.29 29.12 -24.46
N LEU A 12 28.35 29.99 -24.08
CA LEU A 12 27.55 30.89 -24.93
C LEU A 12 27.04 30.23 -26.22
N ARG A 13 25.93 29.50 -26.10
CA ARG A 13 24.94 29.39 -27.19
C ARG A 13 23.54 29.59 -26.64
N SER A 14 23.12 30.84 -26.70
CA SER A 14 21.74 31.28 -26.65
C SER A 14 21.05 30.85 -27.94
N LEU A 15 19.96 30.09 -27.85
CA LEU A 15 18.94 30.04 -28.90
C LEU A 15 17.55 30.20 -28.24
N PRO A 16 16.90 31.35 -28.41
CA PRO A 16 15.47 31.47 -28.19
C PRO A 16 14.73 31.01 -29.45
N LEU A 17 13.96 29.93 -29.36
CA LEU A 17 13.01 29.57 -30.40
C LEU A 17 11.60 29.54 -29.81
N SER A 18 10.96 30.69 -29.95
CA SER A 18 9.52 30.90 -29.86
C SER A 18 8.81 30.00 -30.88
N LEU A 19 7.79 29.24 -30.47
CA LEU A 19 6.74 28.80 -31.39
C LEU A 19 5.43 28.45 -30.66
N THR A 20 4.55 29.45 -30.66
CA THR A 20 3.08 29.38 -30.87
C THR A 20 2.29 28.14 -30.42
N LEU A 21 1.43 28.36 -29.43
CA LEU A 21 -0.04 28.30 -29.53
C LEU A 21 -0.66 27.22 -30.44
N ALA A 22 -1.23 26.19 -29.82
CA ALA A 22 -2.50 25.61 -30.28
C ALA A 22 -3.27 25.05 -29.08
N LEU A 23 -4.28 25.81 -28.66
CA LEU A 23 -5.37 25.37 -27.80
C LEU A 23 -6.20 24.34 -28.60
N ALA A 24 -6.25 23.10 -28.13
CA ALA A 24 -7.25 22.14 -28.57
C ALA A 24 -8.12 21.76 -27.35
N ILE A 25 -9.16 22.55 -27.14
CA ILE A 25 -10.24 22.28 -26.20
C ILE A 25 -11.09 21.17 -26.83
N CYS A 26 -10.91 19.92 -26.41
CA CYS A 26 -11.93 18.89 -26.65
C CYS A 26 -12.92 18.96 -25.49
N ALA A 27 -14.03 19.64 -25.73
CA ALA A 27 -15.18 19.65 -24.85
C ALA A 27 -15.83 18.27 -24.86
N CYS A 28 -15.64 17.49 -23.80
CA CYS A 28 -16.56 16.42 -23.43
C CYS A 28 -17.44 16.95 -22.29
N GLN A 29 -18.67 17.34 -22.61
CA GLN A 29 -19.73 17.50 -21.63
C GLN A 29 -20.72 16.33 -21.70
N PRO A 30 -21.42 16.06 -20.58
CA PRO A 30 -21.94 14.74 -20.23
C PRO A 30 -23.40 14.55 -20.66
N ALA A 31 -23.81 13.29 -20.83
CA ALA A 31 -25.22 12.91 -20.81
C ALA A 31 -25.49 12.09 -19.54
N ALA A 32 -26.25 12.71 -18.64
CA ALA A 32 -26.94 12.05 -17.56
C ALA A 32 -28.05 11.18 -18.15
N ASP A 33 -28.29 10.01 -17.57
CA ASP A 33 -29.65 9.47 -17.50
C ASP A 33 -29.96 9.01 -16.08
N LYS A 34 -31.08 9.51 -15.58
CA LYS A 34 -31.72 9.09 -14.34
C LYS A 34 -32.62 7.93 -14.72
N SER A 35 -32.60 6.85 -13.96
CA SER A 35 -33.84 6.16 -13.63
C SER A 35 -33.70 5.49 -12.28
N THR A 36 -34.39 6.11 -11.32
CA THR A 36 -34.82 5.56 -10.05
C THR A 36 -35.74 4.38 -10.29
N ASP A 37 -35.54 3.27 -9.58
CA ASP A 37 -36.68 2.48 -9.13
C ASP A 37 -36.49 2.07 -7.67
N ILE A 38 -37.53 2.34 -6.89
CA ILE A 38 -37.73 1.92 -5.51
C ILE A 38 -38.79 0.84 -5.61
N ASP A 39 -38.48 -0.36 -5.13
CA ASP A 39 -39.53 -1.21 -4.60
C ASP A 39 -39.22 -1.60 -3.15
N THR A 40 -40.21 -1.34 -2.32
CA THR A 40 -40.24 -1.55 -0.87
C THR A 40 -41.41 -2.49 -0.61
N GLY A 41 -41.11 -3.65 -0.04
CA GLY A 41 -42.10 -4.55 0.55
C GLY A 41 -41.57 -5.98 0.54
N GLY A 42 -41.49 -6.72 1.63
CA GLY A 42 -41.91 -6.49 3.00
C GLY A 42 -41.89 -7.84 3.73
N ALA A 43 -42.03 -7.74 5.05
CA ALA A 43 -42.48 -8.78 5.97
C ALA A 43 -41.57 -9.98 6.30
N ALA A 44 -41.12 -9.93 7.55
CA ALA A 44 -40.64 -11.01 8.40
C ALA A 44 -41.48 -12.29 8.37
N THR A 45 -40.87 -13.44 8.70
CA THR A 45 -41.33 -14.28 9.82
C THR A 45 -40.18 -15.15 10.34
N ALA A 46 -40.07 -15.22 11.66
CA ALA A 46 -39.20 -16.10 12.42
C ALA A 46 -39.64 -17.57 12.32
N ASN A 47 -38.72 -18.50 12.59
CA ASN A 47 -38.92 -19.48 13.65
C ASN A 47 -37.62 -20.23 14.00
N ALA A 48 -37.30 -20.18 15.30
CA ALA A 48 -36.41 -21.10 15.97
C ALA A 48 -37.17 -22.39 16.31
N THR A 49 -36.49 -23.55 16.29
CA THR A 49 -36.82 -24.68 17.17
C THR A 49 -35.57 -25.54 17.36
N THR A 50 -35.09 -25.55 18.60
CA THR A 50 -34.17 -26.48 19.24
C THR A 50 -34.73 -27.90 19.26
N THR A 51 -33.89 -28.95 19.15
CA THR A 51 -33.92 -30.17 20.00
C THR A 51 -32.80 -31.17 19.59
N THR A 52 -31.96 -31.52 20.57
CA THR A 52 -30.99 -32.65 20.68
C THR A 52 -31.68 -33.73 21.56
N PRO A 53 -31.38 -35.07 21.63
CA PRO A 53 -30.07 -35.77 21.45
C PRO A 53 -30.07 -37.24 20.89
N GLU A 54 -28.83 -37.76 20.70
CA GLU A 54 -28.31 -39.12 21.02
C GLU A 54 -28.24 -40.33 20.02
N ALA A 55 -26.97 -40.71 19.74
CA ALA A 55 -26.30 -42.04 19.65
C ALA A 55 -26.60 -43.15 18.59
N GLN A 56 -25.65 -43.28 17.62
CA GLN A 56 -24.81 -44.41 17.12
C GLN A 56 -25.19 -45.90 17.41
N PRO A 57 -24.85 -46.91 16.55
CA PRO A 57 -23.52 -47.08 15.92
C PRO A 57 -23.44 -47.79 14.54
N GLY A 58 -22.33 -47.59 13.82
CA GLY A 58 -21.93 -48.40 12.67
C GLY A 58 -20.47 -48.15 12.34
N ARG A 59 -19.65 -49.20 12.35
CA ARG A 59 -18.18 -49.16 12.26
C ARG A 59 -17.73 -49.71 10.90
N ASP A 60 -16.72 -49.02 10.34
CA ASP A 60 -15.60 -49.47 9.49
C ASP A 60 -15.80 -49.97 8.03
N PRO A 61 -14.77 -49.88 7.14
CA PRO A 61 -13.43 -49.26 7.30
C PRO A 61 -12.91 -48.45 6.06
N LEU A 62 -11.66 -47.99 6.18
CA LEU A 62 -10.75 -47.46 5.13
C LEU A 62 -11.02 -46.06 4.57
N LEU A 63 -10.21 -45.10 5.05
CA LEU A 63 -9.30 -44.26 4.25
C LEU A 63 -8.35 -43.57 5.26
N GLU A 64 -7.40 -44.35 5.78
CA GLU A 64 -6.23 -43.85 6.48
C GLU A 64 -5.22 -43.37 5.44
N GLY A 65 -4.69 -42.16 5.64
CA GLY A 65 -3.77 -41.51 4.72
C GLY A 65 -4.22 -40.12 4.27
N SER A 66 -4.93 -39.37 5.11
CA SER A 66 -4.88 -37.91 5.02
C SER A 66 -3.61 -37.44 5.75
N ASP A 67 -2.46 -37.73 5.17
CA ASP A 67 -1.29 -36.90 5.42
C ASP A 67 -1.67 -35.55 4.81
N ALA A 68 -2.22 -34.67 5.65
CA ALA A 68 -2.34 -33.28 5.34
C ALA A 68 -0.92 -32.82 5.02
N ILE A 69 -0.61 -32.76 3.72
CA ILE A 69 0.53 -32.01 3.22
C ILE A 69 0.28 -30.62 3.77
N ALA A 70 1.01 -30.27 4.83
CA ALA A 70 1.14 -28.90 5.23
C ALA A 70 1.52 -28.18 3.93
N ILE A 71 0.60 -27.34 3.44
CA ILE A 71 0.93 -26.41 2.38
C ILE A 71 1.97 -25.51 3.03
N GLU A 72 3.24 -25.92 2.93
CA GLU A 72 4.41 -25.13 3.19
C GLU A 72 4.34 -24.02 2.15
N HIS A 73 3.53 -23.01 2.43
CA HIS A 73 3.57 -21.75 1.72
C HIS A 73 5.03 -21.35 1.80
N HIS A 74 5.73 -21.43 0.66
CA HIS A 74 7.17 -21.20 0.54
C HIS A 74 7.45 -19.76 0.93
N SER A 75 7.47 -19.53 2.23
CA SER A 75 7.69 -18.25 2.85
C SER A 75 9.15 -17.98 2.59
N ARG A 76 9.41 -16.90 1.83
CA ARG A 76 10.76 -16.38 1.68
C ARG A 76 11.42 -16.35 3.06
N PRO A 77 12.69 -16.78 3.21
CA PRO A 77 13.35 -16.77 4.50
C PRO A 77 13.27 -15.38 5.13
N GLU A 78 12.67 -15.30 6.31
CA GLU A 78 12.61 -14.07 7.08
C GLU A 78 14.01 -13.70 7.61
N PRO A 79 14.30 -12.41 7.78
CA PRO A 79 15.46 -11.97 8.56
C PRO A 79 15.47 -12.63 9.95
N ALA A 80 16.64 -13.02 10.43
CA ALA A 80 16.76 -13.66 11.74
C ALA A 80 16.22 -12.74 12.84
N GLY A 81 15.21 -13.21 13.58
CA GLY A 81 14.60 -12.45 14.67
C GLY A 81 13.45 -11.52 14.26
N PHE A 82 13.03 -11.51 12.99
CA PHE A 82 11.82 -10.82 12.55
C PHE A 82 10.66 -11.82 12.40
N ASP A 83 9.56 -11.57 13.12
CA ASP A 83 8.34 -12.37 12.99
C ASP A 83 7.32 -11.62 12.12
N ARG A 84 7.19 -12.07 10.86
CA ARG A 84 6.24 -11.54 9.88
C ARG A 84 4.80 -11.53 10.40
N ARG A 85 4.35 -12.60 11.06
CA ARG A 85 2.96 -12.72 11.53
C ARG A 85 2.70 -11.77 12.69
N ALA A 86 3.67 -11.62 13.59
CA ALA A 86 3.58 -10.67 14.69
C ALA A 86 3.61 -9.21 14.20
N PHE A 87 4.31 -8.94 13.09
CA PHE A 87 4.41 -7.60 12.51
C PHE A 87 3.19 -7.22 11.64
N ALA A 88 2.49 -8.18 11.05
CA ALA A 88 1.30 -7.94 10.24
C ALA A 88 0.26 -7.05 10.97
N GLY A 89 -0.47 -6.24 10.21
CA GLY A 89 -1.51 -5.37 10.76
C GLY A 89 -1.73 -4.09 9.96
N MET A 90 -2.51 -3.19 10.55
CA MET A 90 -2.93 -1.95 9.92
C MET A 90 -2.14 -0.76 10.48
N PHE A 91 -1.63 0.09 9.60
CA PHE A 91 -0.91 1.31 9.94
C PHE A 91 -1.56 2.51 9.25
N SER A 92 -1.76 3.59 9.99
CA SER A 92 -2.43 4.79 9.52
C SER A 92 -1.66 6.06 9.88
N GLY A 93 -1.79 7.10 9.05
CA GLY A 93 -1.22 8.41 9.32
C GLY A 93 -1.61 9.43 8.25
N THR A 94 -1.34 10.71 8.50
CA THR A 94 -1.46 11.75 7.48
C THR A 94 -0.08 12.16 7.00
N LEU A 95 0.32 11.73 5.81
CA LEU A 95 1.61 12.06 5.23
C LEU A 95 1.62 13.46 4.58
N PRO A 96 2.76 14.14 4.53
CA PRO A 96 2.85 15.47 3.96
C PRO A 96 2.66 15.45 2.44
N CYS A 97 2.02 16.49 1.93
CA CYS A 97 1.69 16.64 0.52
C CYS A 97 2.24 17.99 0.03
N ALA A 98 2.86 18.01 -1.16
CA ALA A 98 3.48 19.22 -1.68
C ALA A 98 2.45 20.30 -2.08
N ASP A 99 1.28 19.88 -2.54
CA ASP A 99 0.27 20.73 -3.18
C ASP A 99 -1.16 20.43 -2.68
N CYS A 100 -1.30 19.70 -1.59
CA CYS A 100 -2.58 19.42 -0.93
C CYS A 100 -2.43 19.47 0.60
N PRO A 101 -3.52 19.53 1.38
CA PRO A 101 -3.44 19.63 2.84
C PRO A 101 -2.78 18.43 3.54
N GLY A 102 -2.66 17.29 2.86
CA GLY A 102 -2.09 16.05 3.37
C GLY A 102 -2.67 14.83 2.64
N ILE A 103 -2.05 13.68 2.85
CA ILE A 103 -2.47 12.39 2.31
C ILE A 103 -2.86 11.50 3.49
N ASP A 104 -4.13 11.16 3.61
CA ASP A 104 -4.56 10.17 4.61
C ASP A 104 -4.18 8.77 4.09
N THR A 105 -3.14 8.21 4.70
CA THR A 105 -2.50 6.97 4.29
C THR A 105 -2.91 5.85 5.23
N ARG A 106 -3.28 4.72 4.62
CA ARG A 106 -3.69 3.49 5.30
C ARG A 106 -2.98 2.31 4.64
N LEU A 107 -2.13 1.64 5.39
CA LEU A 107 -1.29 0.54 4.94
C LEU A 107 -1.62 -0.72 5.73
N HIS A 108 -2.18 -1.72 5.04
CA HIS A 108 -2.35 -3.06 5.58
C HIS A 108 -1.17 -3.93 5.15
N ILE A 109 -0.45 -4.46 6.13
CA ILE A 109 0.63 -5.44 5.96
C ILE A 109 0.04 -6.82 6.31
N ALA A 110 -0.13 -7.69 5.32
CA ALA A 110 -0.64 -9.05 5.53
C ALA A 110 0.50 -10.02 5.87
N ASP A 111 0.18 -11.07 6.62
CA ASP A 111 1.14 -12.06 7.08
C ASP A 111 1.56 -13.07 5.99
N ASP A 112 0.87 -13.08 4.85
CA ASP A 112 1.22 -13.82 3.65
C ASP A 112 2.31 -13.13 2.80
N GLY A 113 2.72 -11.91 3.16
CA GLY A 113 3.70 -11.12 2.41
C GLY A 113 3.12 -10.15 1.40
N THR A 114 1.79 -9.97 1.39
CA THR A 114 1.11 -8.97 0.56
C THR A 114 0.81 -7.70 1.34
N PHE A 115 0.61 -6.58 0.63
CA PHE A 115 0.15 -5.34 1.24
C PHE A 115 -1.00 -4.72 0.45
N HIS A 116 -1.81 -3.92 1.14
CA HIS A 116 -2.77 -3.01 0.53
C HIS A 116 -2.56 -1.60 1.08
N LEU A 117 -2.30 -0.65 0.18
CA LEU A 117 -2.09 0.76 0.49
C LEU A 117 -3.26 1.57 -0.08
N THR A 118 -3.89 2.38 0.77
CA THR A 118 -4.86 3.40 0.38
C THR A 118 -4.29 4.78 0.71
N GLU A 119 -4.31 5.69 -0.26
CA GLU A 119 -3.87 7.06 -0.11
C GLU A 119 -5.03 7.99 -0.52
N ALA A 120 -5.63 8.69 0.44
CA ALA A 120 -6.63 9.71 0.16
C ALA A 120 -5.97 11.09 0.17
N TYR A 121 -5.78 11.64 -1.03
CA TYR A 121 -5.28 12.99 -1.23
C TYR A 121 -6.41 13.96 -0.90
N ARG A 122 -6.29 14.67 0.22
CA ARG A 122 -7.33 15.56 0.73
C ARG A 122 -7.74 16.58 -0.34
N ASP A 123 -9.05 16.78 -0.47
CA ASP A 123 -9.69 17.64 -1.48
C ASP A 123 -9.47 17.24 -2.95
N ARG A 124 -8.97 16.03 -3.20
CA ARG A 124 -8.83 15.48 -4.56
C ARG A 124 -9.58 14.15 -4.70
N GLY A 125 -9.04 13.07 -4.16
CA GLY A 125 -9.54 11.70 -4.35
C GLY A 125 -8.61 10.67 -3.75
N ASN A 126 -8.88 9.39 -3.98
CA ASN A 126 -8.08 8.31 -3.42
C ASN A 126 -7.39 7.44 -4.50
N ALA A 127 -6.20 6.96 -4.16
CA ALA A 127 -5.49 5.92 -4.89
C ALA A 127 -5.43 4.65 -4.03
N GLN A 128 -5.36 3.51 -4.69
CA GLN A 128 -5.13 2.21 -4.04
C GLN A 128 -3.99 1.50 -4.77
N THR A 129 -3.13 0.85 -4.01
CA THR A 129 -2.00 0.08 -4.51
C THR A 129 -1.90 -1.23 -3.74
N ALA A 130 -1.63 -2.32 -4.45
CA ALA A 130 -1.39 -3.61 -3.86
C ALA A 130 -0.10 -4.19 -4.45
N GLY A 131 0.48 -5.14 -3.72
CA GLY A 131 1.67 -5.84 -4.14
C GLY A 131 2.26 -6.67 -3.01
N THR A 132 3.56 -6.88 -3.05
CA THR A 132 4.29 -7.64 -2.05
C THR A 132 5.16 -6.75 -1.18
N TRP A 133 5.51 -7.22 0.00
CA TRP A 133 6.44 -6.51 0.87
C TRP A 133 7.56 -7.40 1.35
N THR A 134 8.68 -6.76 1.66
CA THR A 134 9.89 -7.45 2.13
C THR A 134 10.60 -6.62 3.18
N VAL A 135 11.35 -7.28 4.05
CA VAL A 135 12.18 -6.62 5.06
C VAL A 135 13.66 -6.92 4.78
N ASP A 136 14.50 -5.94 5.05
CA ASP A 136 15.95 -6.09 4.93
C ASP A 136 16.52 -7.08 5.96
N ALA A 137 17.75 -7.53 5.75
CA ALA A 137 18.39 -8.52 6.63
C ALA A 137 18.54 -8.04 8.08
N ALA A 138 18.49 -6.74 8.32
CA ALA A 138 18.59 -6.14 9.66
C ALA A 138 17.24 -6.04 10.39
N GLY A 139 16.11 -6.27 9.71
CA GLY A 139 14.79 -6.09 10.32
C GLY A 139 14.38 -4.63 10.51
N THR A 140 14.99 -3.69 9.79
CA THR A 140 14.85 -2.23 10.03
C THR A 140 14.20 -1.47 8.89
N ARG A 141 14.15 -2.06 7.68
CA ARG A 141 13.58 -1.42 6.50
C ARG A 141 12.58 -2.33 5.82
N LEU A 142 11.41 -1.78 5.55
CA LEU A 142 10.33 -2.39 4.79
C LEU A 142 10.35 -1.81 3.36
N LEU A 143 10.28 -2.69 2.37
CA LEU A 143 10.09 -2.33 0.96
C LEU A 143 8.72 -2.83 0.52
N LEU A 144 7.90 -1.94 -0.01
CA LEU A 144 6.66 -2.28 -0.71
C LEU A 144 6.96 -2.28 -2.22
N ASP A 145 6.71 -3.41 -2.88
CA ASP A 145 6.88 -3.64 -4.32
C ASP A 145 5.48 -3.79 -4.96
N PRO A 146 4.97 -2.74 -5.64
CA PRO A 146 3.66 -2.76 -6.28
C PRO A 146 3.57 -3.76 -7.44
N ASP A 147 2.40 -4.38 -7.61
CA ASP A 147 2.16 -5.27 -8.76
C ASP A 147 2.15 -4.51 -10.10
N VAL A 148 1.78 -3.23 -10.07
CA VAL A 148 1.73 -2.34 -11.23
C VAL A 148 3.13 -1.85 -11.56
N LYS A 149 3.65 -2.20 -12.75
CA LYS A 149 5.06 -1.99 -13.11
C LYS A 149 5.53 -0.54 -13.20
N ASP A 150 4.62 0.40 -13.41
CA ASP A 150 4.95 1.83 -13.44
C ASP A 150 4.75 2.52 -12.08
N ALA A 151 4.24 1.79 -11.07
CA ALA A 151 4.16 2.31 -9.71
C ALA A 151 5.53 2.10 -9.03
N PRO A 152 6.12 3.15 -8.44
CA PRO A 152 7.42 3.04 -7.79
C PRO A 152 7.32 2.29 -6.46
N ASP A 153 8.39 1.59 -6.11
CA ASP A 153 8.57 1.02 -4.79
C ASP A 153 8.43 2.09 -3.69
N ARG A 154 8.04 1.64 -2.50
CA ARG A 154 7.98 2.49 -1.30
C ARG A 154 8.91 1.94 -0.23
N HIS A 155 9.83 2.78 0.21
CA HIS A 155 10.70 2.50 1.34
C HIS A 155 10.10 3.04 2.64
N LEU A 156 10.04 2.20 3.67
CA LEU A 156 9.70 2.61 5.02
C LEU A 156 10.77 2.12 6.00
N SER A 157 11.08 2.92 7.02
CA SER A 157 11.84 2.46 8.18
C SER A 157 10.88 1.91 9.23
N ILE A 158 11.23 0.76 9.80
CA ILE A 158 10.56 0.18 10.95
C ILE A 158 11.14 0.87 12.19
N VAL A 159 10.39 1.83 12.76
CA VAL A 159 10.80 2.56 13.97
C VAL A 159 10.54 1.70 15.21
N SER A 160 9.40 1.01 15.21
CA SER A 160 9.03 -0.02 16.18
C SER A 160 8.01 -0.97 15.55
N ASN A 161 7.52 -1.96 16.31
CA ASN A 161 6.41 -2.80 15.85
C ASN A 161 5.14 -1.99 15.57
N ASP A 162 4.97 -0.80 16.15
CA ASP A 162 3.74 -0.01 16.07
C ASP A 162 3.92 1.29 15.28
N GLU A 163 5.10 1.53 14.70
CA GLU A 163 5.39 2.79 14.02
C GLU A 163 6.34 2.59 12.84
N LEU A 164 5.91 3.07 11.67
CA LEU A 164 6.68 3.11 10.43
C LEU A 164 6.95 4.55 10.05
N ARG A 165 8.10 4.80 9.42
CA ARG A 165 8.45 6.11 8.87
C ARG A 165 8.65 6.00 7.36
N ALA A 166 7.93 6.80 6.59
CA ALA A 166 8.16 6.92 5.16
C ALA A 166 9.57 7.48 4.88
N LEU A 167 10.25 6.88 3.90
CA LEU A 167 11.58 7.27 3.43
C LEU A 167 11.47 7.89 2.03
N ASP A 168 12.58 8.46 1.56
CA ASP A 168 12.68 8.91 0.17
C ASP A 168 12.69 7.71 -0.82
N PRO A 169 12.56 7.95 -2.14
CA PRO A 169 12.56 6.88 -3.15
C PRO A 169 13.84 6.03 -3.18
N GLU A 170 14.94 6.52 -2.62
CA GLU A 170 16.22 5.81 -2.52
C GLU A 170 16.38 5.07 -1.18
N GLY A 171 15.40 5.18 -0.27
CA GLY A 171 15.40 4.56 1.04
C GLY A 171 16.25 5.30 2.10
N ASN A 172 16.50 6.59 1.94
CA ASN A 172 17.10 7.45 2.95
C ASN A 172 16.06 8.21 3.77
N ALA A 173 16.49 8.70 4.93
CA ALA A 173 15.65 9.55 5.75
C ALA A 173 15.34 10.87 5.03
N ILE A 174 14.07 11.27 5.05
CA ILE A 174 13.64 12.56 4.51
C ILE A 174 14.10 13.66 5.46
N ASP A 175 14.90 14.62 4.96
CA ASP A 175 15.30 15.81 5.71
C ASP A 175 14.16 16.83 5.73
N SER A 176 13.30 16.72 6.74
CA SER A 176 12.08 17.51 6.89
C SER A 176 11.67 17.59 8.36
N THR A 177 11.02 18.69 8.74
CA THR A 177 10.38 18.83 10.07
C THR A 177 8.95 18.30 10.10
N LEU A 178 8.40 17.89 8.96
CA LEU A 178 7.03 17.38 8.85
C LEU A 178 6.95 15.93 9.36
N ASP A 179 5.76 15.52 9.77
CA ASP A 179 5.53 14.16 10.24
C ASP A 179 5.42 13.20 9.05
N HIS A 180 6.23 12.15 9.05
CA HIS A 180 6.27 11.12 8.01
C HIS A 180 5.96 9.73 8.60
N LEU A 181 5.23 9.69 9.71
CA LEU A 181 4.93 8.48 10.46
C LEU A 181 3.58 7.86 10.05
N LEU A 182 3.55 6.53 10.03
CA LEU A 182 2.34 5.71 10.08
C LEU A 182 2.37 4.94 11.39
N ARG A 183 1.27 4.95 12.14
CA ARG A 183 1.15 4.29 13.44
C ARG A 183 0.18 3.13 13.33
N ARG A 184 0.43 2.06 14.08
CA ARG A 184 -0.48 0.92 14.16
C ARG A 184 -1.82 1.35 14.77
N ASP A 185 -2.91 0.87 14.17
CA ASP A 185 -4.28 1.06 14.66
C ASP A 185 -4.58 0.23 15.92
#